data_AF-A0A662DZL4-F1
#
_entry.id   AF-A0A662DZL4-F1
#
_cell.length_a   1.000
_cell.length_b   1.000
_cell.length_c   1.000
_cell.angle_alpha   90.00
_cell.angle_beta   90.00
_cell.angle_gamma   90.00
#
_symmetry.space_group_name_H-M   'P 1'
#
loop_
_entity.id
_entity.type
_entity.pdbx_description
1 polymer ?
#
loop_
_entity_poly.entity_id
_entity_poly.type
_entity_poly.pdbx_seq_one_letter_code
_entity_poly.pdbx_strand_id
1 'polypeptide(L)'
;GPKEDIPTAMETIQERCQLAFEGVPDETRKAMPDGTTIFERVLPGPNRMYPDTDSAPIAVSDSEIDMLRSSLPEDVSVRVQKLDGWHVPQDTYGYIFRRNLFPLLETLVEKFHVDPVLAGVFLGHRLKYLEGHFTPSAPFHHERILDLFQYVKDKGMNANILPPMLRELYQHPNMDFDSILSAVGYQKTKPENIYSQIPILVKKFQEIRVSDQPAACIAWVMGQLHQLSLGNIDLADLRHRVSEAVYA
;
A
#
# COMPACT_ATOMS: atom_id res chain seq x y z
N GLY A 1 -3.82 39.52 41.06
CA GLY A 1 -2.97 38.46 41.61
C GLY A 1 -2.55 38.82 43.02
N PRO A 2 -1.57 38.11 43.60
CA PRO A 2 -0.87 38.50 44.82
C PRO A 2 -0.37 39.95 44.75
N LYS A 3 -0.34 40.67 45.87
CA LYS A 3 0.04 42.10 45.88
C LYS A 3 1.47 42.36 45.39
N GLU A 4 2.35 41.39 45.57
CA GLU A 4 3.77 41.46 45.23
C GLU A 4 4.03 41.42 43.72
N ASP A 5 3.15 40.76 42.95
CA ASP A 5 3.29 40.61 41.49
C ASP A 5 2.66 41.77 40.69
N ILE A 6 1.82 42.58 41.34
CA ILE A 6 1.07 43.67 40.68
C ILE A 6 2.02 44.68 40.01
N PRO A 7 3.12 45.15 40.63
CA PRO A 7 4.04 46.09 39.99
C PRO A 7 4.64 45.55 38.68
N THR A 8 5.14 44.31 38.69
CA THR A 8 5.75 43.68 37.50
C THR A 8 4.74 43.47 36.38
N ALA A 9 3.51 43.04 36.71
CA ALA A 9 2.45 42.89 35.70
C ALA A 9 2.10 44.23 35.02
N MET A 10 2.04 45.33 35.80
CA MET A 10 1.78 46.67 35.26
C MET A 10 2.91 47.14 34.34
N GLU A 11 4.17 46.90 34.71
CA GLU A 11 5.35 47.22 33.91
C GLU A 11 5.32 46.48 32.55
N THR A 12 5.07 45.17 32.56
CA THR A 12 5.00 44.36 31.32
C THR A 12 3.87 44.79 30.38
N ILE A 13 2.69 45.14 30.93
CA ILE A 13 1.58 45.66 30.11
C ILE A 13 1.94 47.01 29.51
N GLN A 14 2.55 47.91 30.29
CA GLN A 14 2.97 49.21 29.81
C GLN A 14 4.00 49.09 28.68
N GLU A 15 5.02 48.25 28.84
CA GLU A 15 6.02 47.95 27.80
C GLU A 15 5.33 47.43 26.53
N ARG A 16 4.40 46.47 26.67
CA ARG A 16 3.65 45.93 25.54
C ARG A 16 2.82 46.99 24.81
N CYS A 17 2.20 47.90 25.54
CA CYS A 17 1.46 49.02 24.97
C CYS A 17 2.39 49.97 24.21
N GLN A 18 3.59 50.23 24.71
CA GLN A 18 4.58 51.08 24.03
C GLN A 18 5.08 50.43 22.74
N LEU A 19 5.46 49.15 22.78
CA LEU A 19 5.89 48.38 21.61
C LEU A 19 4.83 48.36 20.50
N ALA A 20 3.54 48.34 20.86
CA ALA A 20 2.44 48.37 19.89
C ALA A 20 2.40 49.66 19.05
N PHE A 21 2.95 50.78 19.54
CA PHE A 21 3.08 52.02 18.77
C PHE A 21 4.30 52.01 17.85
N GLU A 22 5.31 51.19 18.13
CA GLU A 22 6.50 51.03 17.30
C GLU A 22 6.28 50.02 16.17
N GLY A 23 5.53 48.94 16.42
CA GLY A 23 5.16 47.95 15.41
C GLY A 23 4.81 46.57 15.98
N VAL A 24 5.04 45.54 15.17
CA VAL A 24 4.90 44.14 15.61
C VAL A 24 6.22 43.72 16.28
N PRO A 25 6.20 43.36 17.58
CA PRO A 25 7.41 43.01 18.30
C PRO A 25 7.93 41.62 17.92
N ASP A 26 9.26 41.48 17.95
CA ASP A 26 9.95 40.23 17.71
C ASP A 26 9.81 39.28 18.92
N GLU A 27 9.06 38.19 18.75
CA GLU A 27 8.76 37.25 19.83
C GLU A 27 8.53 35.82 19.35
N THR A 28 8.71 34.86 20.25
CA THR A 28 8.30 33.48 20.01
C THR A 28 6.84 33.32 20.40
N ARG A 29 6.05 32.74 19.50
CA ARG A 29 4.62 32.50 19.68
C ARG A 29 4.29 31.03 19.50
N LYS A 30 3.39 30.53 20.34
CA LYS A 30 2.87 29.16 20.27
C LYS A 30 1.60 29.13 19.43
N ALA A 31 1.54 28.21 18.47
CA ALA A 31 0.34 27.97 17.67
C ALA A 31 -0.74 27.23 18.46
N MET A 32 -1.99 27.64 18.27
CA MET A 32 -3.17 27.05 18.90
C MET A 32 -4.03 26.28 17.86
N PRO A 33 -4.86 25.31 18.29
CA PRO A 33 -5.67 24.50 17.37
C PRO A 33 -6.67 25.29 16.52
N ASP A 34 -7.07 26.48 16.97
CA ASP A 34 -7.98 27.39 16.26
C ASP A 34 -7.26 28.27 15.21
N GLY A 35 -5.96 28.07 15.01
CA GLY A 35 -5.13 28.85 14.10
C GLY A 35 -4.66 30.19 14.68
N THR A 36 -5.01 30.52 15.92
CA THR A 36 -4.45 31.67 16.61
C THR A 36 -3.07 31.34 17.18
N THR A 37 -2.37 32.36 17.66
CA THR A 37 -1.10 32.19 18.34
C THR A 37 -1.12 32.96 19.66
N ILE A 38 -0.42 32.45 20.67
CA ILE A 38 -0.24 33.12 21.96
C ILE A 38 1.24 33.43 22.18
N PHE A 39 1.51 34.53 22.88
CA PHE A 39 2.86 34.87 23.30
C PHE A 39 3.42 33.74 24.19
N GLU A 40 4.65 33.32 23.92
CA GLU A 40 5.35 32.32 24.73
C GLU A 40 6.56 32.95 25.44
N ARG A 41 7.44 33.62 24.69
CA ARG A 41 8.62 34.31 25.23
C ARG A 41 9.16 35.36 24.25
N VAL A 42 9.90 36.32 24.79
CA VAL A 42 10.72 37.24 23.98
C VAL A 42 11.80 36.48 23.20
N LEU A 43 12.24 37.01 22.06
CA LEU A 43 13.34 36.37 21.33
C LEU A 43 14.61 36.37 22.20
N PRO A 44 15.35 35.24 22.22
CA PRO A 44 16.65 35.22 22.85
C PRO A 44 17.60 36.17 22.09
N GLY A 45 18.51 36.80 22.83
CA GLY A 45 19.59 37.58 22.20
C GLY A 45 20.47 36.72 21.29
N PRO A 46 21.41 37.34 20.55
CA PRO A 46 22.26 36.64 19.59
C PRO A 46 23.01 35.48 20.24
N ASN A 47 22.85 34.29 19.67
CA ASN A 47 23.54 33.08 20.12
C ASN A 47 25.05 33.25 19.91
N ARG A 48 25.82 33.01 20.98
CA ARG A 48 27.29 33.03 20.92
C ARG A 48 27.80 31.72 20.32
N MET A 49 27.81 31.65 18.99
CA MET A 49 28.36 30.51 18.27
C MET A 49 29.89 30.66 18.18
N TYR A 50 30.61 29.66 18.69
CA TYR A 50 32.04 29.50 18.47
C TYR A 50 32.29 28.13 17.85
N PRO A 51 33.35 27.94 17.03
CA PRO A 51 33.75 26.61 16.59
C PRO A 51 33.97 25.69 17.80
N ASP A 52 33.42 24.48 17.75
CA ASP A 52 33.70 23.45 18.73
C ASP A 52 35.19 23.08 18.63
N THR A 53 35.95 23.35 19.69
CA THR A 53 37.39 23.07 19.76
C THR A 53 37.70 21.66 20.25
N ASP A 54 36.71 20.97 20.83
CA ASP A 54 36.89 19.62 21.37
C ASP A 54 36.86 18.57 20.25
N SER A 55 36.18 18.89 19.15
CA SER A 55 36.08 18.03 17.96
C SER A 55 36.98 18.49 16.82
N ALA A 56 37.67 17.55 16.18
CA ALA A 56 38.37 17.85 14.93
C ALA A 56 37.37 18.15 13.80
N PRO A 57 37.69 19.06 12.87
CA PRO A 57 36.86 19.28 11.68
C PRO A 57 36.68 17.99 10.87
N ILE A 58 35.44 17.72 10.46
CA ILE A 58 35.12 16.59 9.58
C ILE A 58 35.32 17.04 8.14
N ALA A 59 36.41 16.57 7.51
CA ALA A 59 36.62 16.76 6.08
C ALA A 59 35.68 15.83 5.30
N VAL A 60 34.94 16.39 4.34
CA VAL A 60 34.11 15.62 3.42
C VAL A 60 34.79 15.66 2.06
N SER A 61 35.20 14.51 1.55
CA SER A 61 35.87 14.41 0.25
C SER A 61 34.86 14.38 -0.90
N ASP A 62 35.27 14.87 -2.07
CA ASP A 62 34.45 14.79 -3.28
C ASP A 62 34.12 13.33 -3.64
N SER A 63 35.04 12.39 -3.40
CA SER A 63 34.80 10.96 -3.62
C SER A 63 33.69 10.38 -2.73
N GLU A 64 33.57 10.83 -1.47
CA GLU A 64 32.49 10.41 -0.58
C GLU A 64 31.15 10.99 -1.05
N ILE A 65 31.15 12.25 -1.50
CA ILE A 65 29.97 12.91 -2.04
C ILE A 65 29.47 12.17 -3.28
N ASP A 66 30.36 11.84 -4.21
CA ASP A 66 30.00 11.18 -5.46
C ASP A 66 29.52 9.75 -5.23
N MET A 67 30.15 9.01 -4.30
CA MET A 67 29.69 7.69 -3.87
C MET A 67 28.25 7.77 -3.32
N LEU A 68 27.99 8.67 -2.37
CA LEU A 68 26.67 8.82 -1.76
C LEU A 68 25.63 9.25 -2.80
N ARG A 69 25.96 10.22 -3.65
CA ARG A 69 25.10 10.71 -4.73
C ARG A 69 24.66 9.58 -5.67
N SER A 70 25.57 8.64 -5.98
CA SER A 70 25.25 7.48 -6.83
C SER A 70 24.31 6.46 -6.17
N SER A 71 24.27 6.44 -4.84
CA SER A 71 23.43 5.53 -4.05
C SER A 71 22.06 6.10 -3.65
N LEU A 72 21.81 7.38 -3.97
CA LEU A 72 20.56 8.02 -3.61
C LEU A 72 19.38 7.35 -4.33
N PRO A 73 18.28 7.07 -3.61
CA PRO A 73 17.08 6.59 -4.24
C PRO A 73 16.51 7.65 -5.19
N GLU A 74 15.83 7.18 -6.24
CA GLU A 74 15.05 8.08 -7.10
C GLU A 74 14.05 8.91 -6.29
N ASP A 75 13.88 10.17 -6.70
CA ASP A 75 12.94 11.10 -6.09
C ASP A 75 11.49 10.60 -6.21
N VAL A 76 10.66 10.91 -5.20
CA VAL A 76 9.25 10.53 -5.19
C VAL A 76 8.51 11.07 -6.41
N SER A 77 8.85 12.28 -6.87
CA SER A 77 8.25 12.89 -8.08
C SER A 77 8.49 12.05 -9.34
N VAL A 78 9.71 11.50 -9.50
CA VAL A 78 10.06 10.62 -10.61
C VAL A 78 9.31 9.30 -10.51
N ARG A 79 9.21 8.73 -9.29
CA ARG A 79 8.44 7.50 -9.05
C ARG A 79 6.95 7.68 -9.32
N VAL A 80 6.38 8.84 -9.01
CA VAL A 80 4.98 9.18 -9.36
C VAL A 80 4.81 9.18 -10.88
N GLN A 81 5.72 9.80 -11.63
CA GLN A 81 5.68 9.79 -13.10
C GLN A 81 5.79 8.38 -13.68
N LYS A 82 6.62 7.49 -13.08
CA LYS A 82 6.68 6.08 -13.46
C LYS A 82 5.32 5.38 -13.26
N LEU A 83 4.69 5.56 -12.09
CA LEU A 83 3.37 4.99 -11.83
C LEU A 83 2.29 5.52 -12.80
N ASP A 84 2.34 6.80 -13.13
CA ASP A 84 1.44 7.42 -14.11
C ASP A 84 1.66 6.83 -15.51
N GLY A 85 2.92 6.68 -15.95
CA GLY A 85 3.27 6.04 -17.22
C GLY A 85 2.87 4.57 -17.29
N TRP A 86 2.81 3.89 -16.15
CA TRP A 86 2.30 2.55 -15.97
C TRP A 86 0.77 2.47 -15.82
N HIS A 87 0.08 3.60 -15.84
CA HIS A 87 -1.37 3.70 -15.67
C HIS A 87 -1.89 3.11 -14.35
N VAL A 88 -1.05 3.13 -13.31
CA VAL A 88 -1.44 2.66 -11.98
C VAL A 88 -2.47 3.63 -11.38
N PRO A 89 -3.54 3.16 -10.72
CA PRO A 89 -4.55 4.06 -10.16
C PRO A 89 -3.96 5.01 -9.12
N GLN A 90 -4.16 6.32 -9.30
CA GLN A 90 -3.54 7.36 -8.47
C GLN A 90 -3.93 7.30 -6.99
N ASP A 91 -5.11 6.76 -6.68
CA ASP A 91 -5.58 6.59 -5.30
C ASP A 91 -4.75 5.55 -4.50
N THR A 92 -3.98 4.71 -5.20
CA THR A 92 -3.02 3.77 -4.58
C THR A 92 -1.74 4.44 -4.09
N TYR A 93 -1.36 5.58 -4.67
CA TYR A 93 -0.02 6.17 -4.51
C TYR A 93 0.28 6.51 -3.05
N GLY A 94 -0.68 7.15 -2.38
CA GLY A 94 -0.51 7.55 -0.98
C GLY A 94 -0.22 6.36 -0.06
N TYR A 95 -0.81 5.20 -0.33
CA TYR A 95 -0.53 3.98 0.43
C TYR A 95 0.84 3.39 0.08
N ILE A 96 1.14 3.26 -1.22
CA ILE A 96 2.38 2.70 -1.73
C ILE A 96 3.59 3.49 -1.19
N PHE A 97 3.57 4.82 -1.30
CA PHE A 97 4.70 5.65 -0.85
C PHE A 97 4.81 5.72 0.68
N ARG A 98 3.71 5.85 1.41
CA ARG A 98 3.73 5.90 2.88
C ARG A 98 4.31 4.63 3.51
N ARG A 99 4.16 3.49 2.84
CA ARG A 99 4.66 2.18 3.28
C ARG A 99 5.98 1.77 2.60
N ASN A 100 6.59 2.65 1.79
CA ASN A 100 7.79 2.35 1.00
C ASN A 100 7.66 1.08 0.14
N LEU A 101 6.48 0.86 -0.46
CA LEU A 101 6.18 -0.31 -1.29
C LEU A 101 6.56 -0.14 -2.76
N PHE A 102 7.02 1.04 -3.18
CA PHE A 102 7.39 1.28 -4.57
C PHE A 102 8.50 0.33 -5.07
N PRO A 103 9.61 0.08 -4.34
CA PRO A 103 10.65 -0.86 -4.78
C PRO A 103 10.13 -2.29 -4.98
N LEU A 104 9.17 -2.70 -4.13
CA LEU A 104 8.48 -3.99 -4.24
C LEU A 104 7.66 -4.06 -5.53
N LEU A 105 6.88 -3.01 -5.80
CA LEU A 105 6.07 -2.88 -7.02
C LEU A 105 6.95 -2.90 -8.27
N GLU A 106 8.01 -2.09 -8.30
CA GLU A 106 8.96 -2.04 -9.40
C GLU A 106 9.58 -3.42 -9.65
N THR A 107 9.95 -4.14 -8.58
CA THR A 107 10.43 -5.52 -8.70
C THR A 107 9.39 -6.46 -9.32
N LEU A 108 8.12 -6.36 -8.93
CA LEU A 108 7.03 -7.16 -9.52
C LEU A 108 6.85 -6.88 -11.02
N VAL A 109 6.95 -5.61 -11.42
CA VAL A 109 6.80 -5.21 -12.82
C VAL A 109 8.02 -5.64 -13.64
N GLU A 110 9.23 -5.31 -13.19
CA GLU A 110 10.44 -5.49 -13.98
C GLU A 110 10.95 -6.94 -13.99
N LYS A 111 10.97 -7.61 -12.84
CA LYS A 111 11.51 -8.98 -12.71
C LYS A 111 10.46 -10.06 -12.91
N PHE A 112 9.25 -9.83 -12.39
CA PHE A 112 8.19 -10.82 -12.48
C PHE A 112 7.29 -10.64 -13.71
N HIS A 113 7.43 -9.52 -14.43
CA HIS A 113 6.61 -9.17 -15.61
C HIS A 113 5.11 -9.17 -15.29
N VAL A 114 4.77 -8.77 -14.06
CA VAL A 114 3.38 -8.57 -13.65
C VAL A 114 2.89 -7.28 -14.30
N ASP A 115 1.64 -7.31 -14.79
CA ASP A 115 0.98 -6.10 -15.28
C ASP A 115 1.06 -4.98 -14.21
N PRO A 116 1.55 -3.77 -14.55
CA PRO A 116 1.74 -2.72 -13.57
C PRO A 116 0.47 -2.28 -12.85
N VAL A 117 -0.66 -2.23 -13.57
CA VAL A 117 -1.96 -1.87 -13.00
C VAL A 117 -2.38 -2.93 -11.99
N LEU A 118 -2.24 -4.22 -12.34
CA LEU A 118 -2.51 -5.32 -11.44
C LEU A 118 -1.61 -5.26 -10.19
N ALA A 119 -0.31 -5.04 -10.33
CA ALA A 119 0.62 -4.93 -9.21
C ALA A 119 0.27 -3.76 -8.28
N GLY A 120 -0.06 -2.61 -8.86
CA GLY A 120 -0.49 -1.42 -8.14
C GLY A 120 -1.81 -1.62 -7.39
N VAL A 121 -2.81 -2.24 -8.01
CA VAL A 121 -4.09 -2.59 -7.35
C VAL A 121 -3.89 -3.64 -6.26
N PHE A 122 -3.03 -4.63 -6.51
CA PHE A 122 -2.73 -5.68 -5.54
C PHE A 122 -2.11 -5.11 -4.25
N LEU A 123 -1.15 -4.18 -4.37
CA LEU A 123 -0.53 -3.55 -3.20
C LEU A 123 -1.38 -2.39 -2.63
N GLY A 124 -1.87 -1.50 -3.48
CA GLY A 124 -2.54 -0.27 -3.07
C GLY A 124 -3.98 -0.44 -2.60
N HIS A 125 -4.68 -1.47 -3.08
CA HIS A 125 -6.07 -1.77 -2.68
C HIS A 125 -6.16 -3.06 -1.88
N ARG A 126 -5.65 -4.18 -2.42
CA ARG A 126 -5.85 -5.50 -1.79
C ARG A 126 -5.10 -5.61 -0.47
N LEU A 127 -3.80 -5.32 -0.46
CA LEU A 127 -2.99 -5.34 0.77
C LEU A 127 -3.48 -4.27 1.76
N LYS A 128 -3.78 -3.05 1.29
CA LYS A 128 -4.39 -2.00 2.12
C LYS A 128 -5.68 -2.45 2.80
N TYR A 129 -6.56 -3.14 2.07
CA TYR A 129 -7.78 -3.71 2.62
C TYR A 129 -7.46 -4.76 3.68
N LEU A 130 -6.50 -5.66 3.43
CA LEU A 130 -6.12 -6.70 4.38
C LEU A 130 -5.56 -6.10 5.68
N GLU A 131 -4.63 -5.13 5.58
CA GLU A 131 -4.07 -4.44 6.75
C GLU A 131 -5.13 -3.67 7.56
N GLY A 132 -6.22 -3.23 6.92
CA GLY A 132 -7.30 -2.53 7.59
C GLY A 132 -8.36 -3.43 8.24
N HIS A 133 -8.46 -4.70 7.84
CA HIS A 133 -9.55 -5.60 8.25
C HIS A 133 -9.09 -6.81 9.06
N PHE A 134 -7.81 -7.17 8.99
CA PHE A 134 -7.27 -8.33 9.67
C PHE A 134 -6.07 -7.93 10.53
N THR A 135 -5.83 -8.70 11.59
CA THR A 135 -4.62 -8.58 12.40
C THR A 135 -3.78 -9.83 12.18
N PRO A 136 -2.52 -9.68 11.73
CA PRO A 136 -1.67 -10.83 11.46
C PRO A 136 -1.24 -11.50 12.77
N SER A 137 -1.09 -12.82 12.75
CA SER A 137 -0.62 -13.59 13.93
C SER A 137 0.85 -13.33 14.29
N ALA A 138 1.62 -12.72 13.40
CA ALA A 138 3.02 -12.35 13.56
C ALA A 138 3.33 -11.06 12.77
N PRO A 139 4.50 -10.42 12.96
CA PRO A 139 4.93 -9.32 12.10
C PRO A 139 4.95 -9.75 10.63
N PHE A 140 4.35 -8.94 9.76
CA PHE A 140 4.29 -9.21 8.32
C PHE A 140 5.38 -8.45 7.58
N HIS A 141 6.25 -9.17 6.88
CA HIS A 141 7.29 -8.59 6.02
C HIS A 141 6.80 -8.57 4.57
N HIS A 142 6.73 -7.38 3.96
CA HIS A 142 6.20 -7.22 2.59
C HIS A 142 7.01 -7.98 1.52
N GLU A 143 8.28 -8.30 1.78
CA GLU A 143 9.13 -9.13 0.92
C GLU A 143 8.52 -10.52 0.65
N ARG A 144 7.74 -11.06 1.60
CA ARG A 144 7.01 -12.33 1.44
C ARG A 144 6.02 -12.31 0.28
N ILE A 145 5.61 -11.12 -0.17
CA ILE A 145 4.77 -10.96 -1.35
C ILE A 145 5.57 -11.35 -2.61
N LEU A 146 6.85 -10.98 -2.72
CA LEU A 146 7.69 -11.42 -3.85
C LEU A 146 7.82 -12.94 -3.86
N ASP A 147 8.08 -13.53 -2.69
CA ASP A 147 8.19 -14.97 -2.53
C ASP A 147 6.90 -15.68 -2.98
N LEU A 148 5.74 -15.10 -2.66
CA LEU A 148 4.44 -15.61 -3.09
C LEU A 148 4.29 -15.57 -4.62
N PHE A 149 4.66 -14.47 -5.26
CA PHE A 149 4.63 -14.36 -6.73
C PHE A 149 5.60 -15.36 -7.39
N GLN A 150 6.81 -15.49 -6.85
CA GLN A 150 7.80 -16.46 -7.31
C GLN A 150 7.26 -17.89 -7.21
N TYR A 151 6.68 -18.25 -6.06
CA TYR A 151 6.10 -19.57 -5.84
C TYR A 151 4.97 -19.90 -6.82
N VAL A 152 4.07 -18.95 -7.10
CA VAL A 152 2.99 -19.13 -8.09
C VAL A 152 3.55 -19.34 -9.49
N LYS A 153 4.58 -18.55 -9.86
CA LYS A 153 5.26 -18.64 -11.17
C LYS A 153 5.99 -19.97 -11.34
N ASP A 154 6.72 -20.43 -10.33
CA ASP A 154 7.49 -21.67 -10.37
C ASP A 154 6.60 -22.92 -10.51
N LYS A 155 5.41 -22.88 -9.90
CA LYS A 155 4.41 -23.96 -10.07
C LYS A 155 3.59 -23.85 -11.35
N GLY A 156 3.80 -22.81 -12.16
CA GLY A 156 3.06 -22.57 -13.41
C GLY A 156 1.57 -22.36 -13.19
N MET A 157 1.19 -21.77 -12.04
CA MET A 157 -0.20 -21.51 -11.68
C MET A 157 -0.67 -20.16 -12.23
N ASN A 158 -1.97 -20.02 -12.47
CA ASN A 158 -2.55 -18.74 -12.87
C ASN A 158 -2.55 -17.73 -11.70
N ALA A 159 -2.30 -16.45 -12.00
CA ALA A 159 -2.22 -15.35 -11.03
C ALA A 159 -3.53 -15.11 -10.24
N ASN A 160 -4.67 -15.63 -10.72
CA ASN A 160 -5.96 -15.54 -10.03
C ASN A 160 -5.97 -16.18 -8.62
N ILE A 161 -4.98 -17.02 -8.28
CA ILE A 161 -4.83 -17.62 -6.94
C ILE A 161 -4.10 -16.71 -5.93
N LEU A 162 -3.41 -15.68 -6.40
CA LEU A 162 -2.66 -14.77 -5.54
C LEU A 162 -3.53 -14.07 -4.50
N PRO A 163 -4.75 -13.56 -4.83
CA PRO A 163 -5.54 -12.85 -3.83
C PRO A 163 -6.03 -13.68 -2.64
N PRO A 164 -6.55 -14.92 -2.79
CA PRO A 164 -6.86 -15.75 -1.64
C PRO A 164 -5.59 -16.20 -0.89
N MET A 165 -4.50 -16.50 -1.59
CA MET A 165 -3.23 -16.84 -0.92
C MET A 165 -2.66 -15.66 -0.12
N LEU A 166 -2.74 -14.43 -0.62
CA LEU A 166 -2.29 -13.24 0.09
C LEU A 166 -3.07 -13.04 1.40
N ARG A 167 -4.37 -13.32 1.38
CA ARG A 167 -5.20 -13.23 2.60
C ARG A 167 -4.70 -14.18 3.68
N GLU A 168 -4.45 -15.43 3.33
CA GLU A 168 -3.94 -16.44 4.27
C GLU A 168 -2.52 -16.11 4.72
N LEU A 169 -1.65 -15.71 3.78
CA LEU A 169 -0.28 -15.30 4.06
C LEU A 169 -0.23 -14.09 5.02
N TYR A 170 -1.14 -13.12 4.85
CA TYR A 170 -1.20 -11.96 5.72
C TYR A 170 -1.64 -12.35 7.14
N GLN A 171 -2.68 -13.17 7.29
CA GLN A 171 -3.14 -13.62 8.61
C GLN A 171 -2.15 -14.55 9.30
N HIS A 172 -1.42 -15.36 8.53
CA HIS A 172 -0.45 -16.35 9.01
C HIS A 172 0.92 -16.19 8.32
N PRO A 173 1.71 -15.15 8.66
CA PRO A 173 2.96 -14.84 7.95
C PRO A 173 4.02 -15.96 7.93
N ASN A 174 4.05 -16.75 9.01
CA ASN A 174 5.01 -17.84 9.22
C ASN A 174 4.59 -19.16 8.55
N MET A 175 3.38 -19.23 7.97
CA MET A 175 2.91 -20.42 7.28
C MET A 175 3.65 -20.61 5.96
N ASP A 176 3.97 -21.86 5.62
CA ASP A 176 4.59 -22.19 4.33
C ASP A 176 3.55 -22.14 3.19
N PHE A 177 4.02 -21.96 1.96
CA PHE A 177 3.13 -21.75 0.82
C PHE A 177 2.34 -23.00 0.40
N ASP A 178 2.81 -24.21 0.72
CA ASP A 178 2.08 -25.45 0.46
C ASP A 178 0.90 -25.61 1.44
N SER A 179 1.12 -25.29 2.71
CA SER A 179 0.05 -25.18 3.71
C SER A 179 -0.96 -24.10 3.36
N ILE A 180 -0.50 -22.94 2.89
CA ILE A 180 -1.39 -21.87 2.41
C ILE A 180 -2.24 -22.32 1.23
N LEU A 181 -1.66 -23.00 0.22
CA LEU A 181 -2.43 -23.56 -0.89
C LEU A 181 -3.51 -24.54 -0.41
N SER A 182 -3.16 -25.37 0.57
CA SER A 182 -4.06 -26.36 1.15
C SER A 182 -5.20 -25.68 1.91
N ALA A 183 -4.91 -24.62 2.68
CA ALA A 183 -5.90 -23.80 3.39
C ALA A 183 -6.84 -23.06 2.43
N VAL A 184 -6.32 -22.57 1.30
CA VAL A 184 -7.12 -21.98 0.21
C VAL A 184 -7.98 -23.04 -0.49
N GLY A 185 -7.73 -24.33 -0.30
CA GLY A 185 -8.49 -25.42 -0.90
C GLY A 185 -8.11 -25.68 -2.37
N TYR A 186 -6.88 -25.35 -2.76
CA TYR A 186 -6.39 -25.58 -4.12
C TYR A 186 -6.19 -27.07 -4.39
N GLN A 187 -6.70 -27.53 -5.54
CA GLN A 187 -6.49 -28.88 -6.04
C GLN A 187 -6.03 -28.82 -7.48
N LYS A 188 -4.85 -29.38 -7.78
CA LYS A 188 -4.30 -29.40 -9.13
C LYS A 188 -5.20 -30.22 -10.04
N THR A 189 -5.85 -29.54 -10.99
CA THR A 189 -6.85 -30.14 -11.88
C THR A 189 -6.52 -29.76 -13.32
N LYS A 190 -6.56 -30.74 -14.22
CA LYS A 190 -6.35 -30.48 -15.64
C LYS A 190 -7.51 -29.66 -16.23
N PRO A 191 -7.26 -28.74 -17.18
CA PRO A 191 -8.30 -27.92 -17.78
C PRO A 191 -9.48 -28.72 -18.35
N GLU A 192 -9.19 -29.88 -18.96
CA GLU A 192 -10.20 -30.73 -19.59
C GLU A 192 -11.23 -31.26 -18.59
N ASN A 193 -10.78 -31.59 -17.37
CA ASN A 193 -11.67 -32.07 -16.32
C ASN A 193 -12.61 -30.95 -15.84
N ILE A 194 -12.15 -29.71 -15.81
CA ILE A 194 -13.00 -28.55 -15.46
C ILE A 194 -14.02 -28.30 -16.58
N TYR A 195 -13.59 -28.33 -17.84
CA TYR A 195 -14.49 -28.15 -18.98
C TYR A 195 -15.57 -29.24 -19.08
N SER A 196 -15.24 -30.48 -18.71
CA SER A 196 -16.21 -31.60 -18.71
C SER A 196 -17.38 -31.39 -17.74
N GLN A 197 -17.21 -30.56 -16.70
CA GLN A 197 -18.27 -30.25 -15.74
C GLN A 197 -19.24 -29.20 -16.26
N ILE A 198 -18.88 -28.41 -17.27
CA ILE A 198 -19.71 -27.31 -17.79
C ILE A 198 -21.09 -27.82 -18.26
N PRO A 199 -21.20 -28.84 -19.15
CA PRO A 199 -22.50 -29.32 -19.61
C PRO A 199 -23.38 -29.87 -18.48
N ILE A 200 -22.76 -30.53 -17.50
CA ILE A 200 -23.44 -31.10 -16.33
C ILE A 200 -24.04 -29.98 -15.47
N LEU A 201 -23.25 -28.93 -15.22
CA LEU A 201 -23.68 -27.77 -14.44
C LEU A 201 -24.73 -26.94 -15.18
N VAL A 202 -24.62 -26.78 -16.49
CA VAL A 202 -25.65 -26.10 -17.30
C VAL A 202 -26.99 -26.85 -17.21
N LYS A 203 -26.97 -28.19 -17.34
CA LYS A 203 -28.18 -29.00 -17.18
C LYS A 203 -28.76 -28.90 -15.76
N LYS A 204 -27.91 -28.97 -14.73
CA LYS A 204 -28.33 -28.80 -13.33
C LYS A 204 -28.93 -27.42 -13.08
N PHE A 205 -28.39 -26.36 -13.69
CA PHE A 205 -28.95 -25.01 -13.60
C PHE A 205 -30.36 -24.95 -14.22
N GLN A 206 -30.58 -25.60 -15.36
CA GLN A 206 -31.91 -25.64 -16.01
C GLN A 206 -32.99 -26.27 -15.11
N GLU A 207 -32.62 -27.21 -14.23
CA GLU A 207 -33.54 -27.85 -13.29
C GLU A 207 -33.90 -26.96 -12.08
N ILE A 208 -32.98 -26.09 -11.64
CA ILE A 208 -33.14 -25.27 -10.42
C ILE A 208 -33.37 -23.78 -10.70
N ARG A 209 -33.40 -23.36 -11.97
CA ARG A 209 -33.41 -21.95 -12.35
C ARG A 209 -34.62 -21.20 -11.82
N VAL A 210 -34.37 -19.99 -11.33
CA VAL A 210 -35.40 -19.01 -10.95
C VAL A 210 -35.55 -17.92 -12.02
N SER A 211 -34.52 -17.73 -12.84
CA SER A 211 -34.48 -16.74 -13.92
C SER A 211 -34.06 -17.40 -15.23
N ASP A 212 -34.72 -17.05 -16.32
CA ASP A 212 -34.44 -17.55 -17.67
C ASP A 212 -33.32 -16.80 -18.40
N GLN A 213 -32.70 -15.82 -17.74
CA GLN A 213 -31.64 -15.03 -18.36
C GLN A 213 -30.35 -15.87 -18.55
N PRO A 214 -29.76 -15.91 -19.76
CA PRO A 214 -28.50 -16.63 -20.02
C PRO A 214 -27.34 -16.17 -19.12
N ALA A 215 -27.30 -14.88 -18.79
CA ALA A 215 -26.30 -14.30 -17.88
C ALA A 215 -26.35 -14.91 -16.48
N ALA A 216 -27.54 -15.27 -15.97
CA ALA A 216 -27.70 -15.90 -14.67
C ALA A 216 -27.13 -17.33 -14.67
N CYS A 217 -27.33 -18.07 -15.76
CA CYS A 217 -26.72 -19.39 -15.94
C CYS A 217 -25.20 -19.31 -15.93
N ILE A 218 -24.63 -18.41 -16.74
CA ILE A 218 -23.17 -18.20 -16.82
C ILE A 218 -22.61 -17.85 -15.43
N ALA A 219 -23.21 -16.89 -14.73
CA ALA A 219 -22.74 -16.47 -13.40
C ALA A 219 -22.81 -17.62 -12.38
N TRP A 220 -23.87 -18.42 -12.40
CA TRP A 220 -24.02 -19.55 -11.49
C TRP A 220 -23.01 -20.66 -11.77
N VAL A 221 -22.82 -21.05 -13.03
CA VAL A 221 -21.84 -22.06 -13.44
C VAL A 221 -20.42 -21.60 -13.10
N MET A 222 -20.09 -20.33 -13.38
CA MET A 222 -18.80 -19.74 -12.99
C MET A 222 -18.59 -19.78 -11.48
N GLY A 223 -19.64 -19.51 -10.69
CA GLY A 223 -19.57 -19.59 -9.23
C GLY A 223 -19.27 -21.00 -8.71
N GLN A 224 -19.87 -22.04 -9.30
CA GLN A 224 -19.61 -23.43 -8.93
C GLN A 224 -18.19 -23.88 -9.32
N LEU A 225 -17.71 -23.44 -10.48
CA LEU A 225 -16.37 -23.81 -10.97
C LEU A 225 -15.27 -22.93 -10.40
N HIS A 226 -15.59 -21.79 -9.79
CA HIS A 226 -14.61 -20.78 -9.35
C HIS A 226 -13.50 -21.40 -8.53
N GLN A 227 -13.85 -22.12 -7.45
CA GLN A 227 -12.89 -22.70 -6.53
C GLN A 227 -11.96 -23.74 -7.19
N LEU A 228 -12.50 -24.57 -8.07
CA LEU A 228 -11.73 -25.57 -8.83
C LEU A 228 -10.83 -24.91 -9.90
N SER A 229 -11.20 -23.72 -10.36
CA SER A 229 -10.51 -23.02 -11.45
C SER A 229 -9.39 -22.10 -10.97
N LEU A 230 -9.42 -21.68 -9.70
CA LEU A 230 -8.34 -20.91 -9.09
C LEU A 230 -7.00 -21.63 -9.24
N GLY A 231 -6.00 -20.95 -9.78
CA GLY A 231 -4.65 -21.45 -10.03
C GLY A 231 -4.51 -22.40 -11.23
N ASN A 232 -5.61 -23.05 -11.69
CA ASN A 232 -5.58 -24.05 -12.75
C ASN A 232 -5.87 -23.48 -14.16
N ILE A 233 -6.78 -22.51 -14.28
CA ILE A 233 -7.19 -21.91 -15.58
C ILE A 233 -7.39 -20.40 -15.41
N ASP A 234 -7.23 -19.65 -16.50
CA ASP A 234 -7.71 -18.28 -16.58
C ASP A 234 -9.25 -18.21 -16.48
N LEU A 235 -9.76 -17.31 -15.64
CA LEU A 235 -11.21 -17.13 -15.45
C LEU A 235 -11.89 -16.48 -16.66
N ALA A 236 -11.16 -15.67 -17.44
CA ALA A 236 -11.67 -15.08 -18.68
C ALA A 236 -11.92 -16.18 -19.73
N ASP A 237 -10.95 -17.07 -19.91
CA ASP A 237 -11.06 -18.22 -20.83
C ASP A 237 -12.18 -19.17 -20.39
N LEU A 238 -12.28 -19.46 -19.09
CA LEU A 238 -13.36 -20.27 -18.55
C LEU A 238 -14.73 -19.65 -18.84
N ARG A 239 -14.87 -18.34 -18.63
CA ARG A 239 -16.13 -17.62 -18.90
C ARG A 239 -16.50 -17.67 -20.38
N HIS A 240 -15.53 -17.57 -21.28
CA HIS A 240 -15.76 -17.69 -22.72
C HIS A 240 -16.36 -19.06 -23.06
N ARG A 241 -15.74 -20.15 -22.58
CA ARG A 241 -16.22 -21.52 -22.84
C ARG A 241 -17.58 -21.81 -22.21
N VAL A 242 -17.84 -21.30 -21.01
CA VAL A 242 -19.16 -21.40 -20.38
C VAL A 242 -20.21 -20.67 -21.21
N SER A 243 -19.87 -19.49 -21.75
CA SER A 243 -20.78 -18.73 -22.60
C SER A 243 -21.10 -19.50 -23.90
N GLU A 244 -20.09 -20.05 -24.57
CA GLU A 244 -20.29 -20.91 -25.75
C GLU A 244 -21.23 -22.09 -25.45
N ALA A 245 -21.05 -22.77 -24.32
CA ALA A 245 -21.91 -23.89 -23.93
C ALA A 245 -23.34 -23.52 -23.55
N VAL A 246 -23.60 -22.26 -23.17
CA VAL A 246 -24.94 -21.76 -22.82
C VAL A 246 -25.68 -21.21 -24.04
N TYR A 247 -24.96 -20.70 -25.04
CA TYR A 247 -25.53 -20.20 -26.29
C TYR A 247 -25.60 -21.25 -27.41
N ALA A 248 -24.93 -22.39 -27.25
CA ALA A 248 -25.04 -23.56 -28.13
C ALA A 248 -26.37 -24.30 -27.94
#